data_AF-A0A2P4QYC8-F1
#
_entry.id   AF-A0A2P4QYC8-F1
#
_cell.length_a   1.000
_cell.length_b   1.000
_cell.length_c   1.000
_cell.angle_alpha   90.00
_cell.angle_beta   90.00
_cell.angle_gamma   90.00
#
_symmetry.space_group_name_H-M   'P 1'
#
loop_
_entity.id
_entity.type
_entity.pdbx_description
1 polymer ?
#
loop_
_entity_poly.entity_id
_entity_poly.type
_entity_poly.pdbx_seq_one_letter_code
_entity_poly.pdbx_strand_id
1 'polypeptide(L)'
;MIRNLWNKFYELYIKMKDQKTNAEEFQNDAKNWLTLFLTPSEGIPNTQGFKKGLYKPNDMTPYIHVLVHHVSEFMTIHQKWGLKSFSCSAVEKKNHQQVSYFFRKTMKDGGRKSKSSAIIEILEHENRSLFYNYHNVSLNSQKPHKIHIKAEN
;
A
#
# COMPACT_ATOMS: atom_id res chain seq x y z
N MET A 1 -13.49 -10.49 -24.89
CA MET A 1 -14.19 -9.88 -23.74
C MET A 1 -13.22 -9.46 -22.63
N ILE A 2 -12.43 -10.37 -22.06
CA ILE A 2 -11.49 -10.04 -20.95
C ILE A 2 -10.43 -8.99 -21.30
N ARG A 3 -9.84 -9.02 -22.50
CA ARG A 3 -8.88 -7.99 -22.95
C ARG A 3 -9.51 -6.60 -23.00
N ASN A 4 -10.75 -6.50 -23.49
CA ASN A 4 -11.48 -5.23 -23.55
C ASN A 4 -11.74 -4.67 -22.14
N LEU A 5 -12.06 -5.54 -21.17
CA LEU A 5 -12.25 -5.15 -19.77
C LEU A 5 -10.99 -4.49 -19.21
N TRP A 6 -9.82 -5.10 -19.40
CA TRP A 6 -8.56 -4.56 -18.91
C TRP A 6 -8.08 -3.33 -19.67
N ASN A 7 -8.32 -3.25 -20.97
CA ASN A 7 -8.04 -2.04 -21.74
C ASN A 7 -8.86 -0.85 -21.22
N LYS A 8 -10.17 -1.03 -21.00
CA LYS A 8 -11.04 0.00 -20.43
C LYS A 8 -10.67 0.36 -18.99
N PHE A 9 -10.24 -0.62 -18.20
CA PHE A 9 -9.69 -0.35 -16.86
C PHE A 9 -8.43 0.53 -16.94
N TYR A 10 -7.55 0.26 -17.90
CA TYR A 10 -6.35 1.04 -18.12
C TYR A 10 -6.66 2.48 -18.58
N GLU A 11 -7.67 2.65 -19.45
CA GLU A 11 -8.18 3.97 -19.84
C GLU A 11 -8.65 4.78 -18.62
N LEU A 12 -9.44 4.17 -17.73
CA LEU A 12 -9.85 4.79 -16.46
C LEU A 12 -8.64 5.19 -15.61
N TYR A 13 -7.65 4.32 -15.49
CA TYR A 13 -6.44 4.61 -14.73
C TYR A 13 -5.66 5.82 -15.30
N ILE A 14 -5.57 5.95 -16.62
CA ILE A 14 -4.96 7.13 -17.26
C ILE A 14 -5.79 8.38 -16.95
N LYS A 15 -7.11 8.32 -17.17
CA LYS A 15 -8.03 9.44 -16.94
C LYS A 15 -7.98 9.93 -15.48
N MET A 16 -7.97 9.01 -14.52
CA MET A 16 -7.87 9.32 -13.09
C MET A 16 -6.59 10.10 -12.72
N LYS A 17 -5.52 9.95 -13.50
CA LYS A 17 -4.22 10.62 -13.27
C LYS A 17 -4.11 11.97 -13.97
N ASP A 18 -4.93 12.22 -14.97
CA ASP A 18 -4.92 13.47 -15.72
C ASP A 18 -5.81 14.51 -15.03
N GLN A 19 -5.20 15.64 -14.64
CA GLN A 19 -5.89 16.76 -14.01
C GLN A 19 -6.92 17.44 -14.93
N LYS A 20 -6.81 17.24 -16.25
CA LYS A 20 -7.74 17.80 -17.23
C LYS A 20 -9.00 16.94 -17.42
N THR A 21 -9.01 15.72 -16.90
CA THR A 21 -10.15 14.82 -17.04
C THR A 21 -11.38 15.42 -16.36
N ASN A 22 -12.49 15.44 -17.08
CA ASN A 22 -13.77 15.81 -16.53
C ASN A 22 -14.32 14.69 -15.60
N ALA A 23 -14.75 15.06 -14.40
CA ALA A 23 -15.23 14.11 -13.39
C ALA A 23 -16.51 13.36 -13.82
N GLU A 24 -17.42 14.02 -14.54
CA GLU A 24 -18.65 13.42 -15.06
C GLU A 24 -18.35 12.41 -16.16
N GLU A 25 -17.44 12.76 -17.08
CA GLU A 25 -16.94 11.85 -18.11
C GLU A 25 -16.30 10.60 -17.49
N PHE A 26 -15.45 10.79 -16.48
CA PHE A 26 -14.86 9.68 -15.73
C PHE A 26 -15.93 8.78 -15.10
N GLN A 27 -16.95 9.37 -14.46
CA GLN A 27 -18.02 8.61 -13.83
C GLN A 27 -18.79 7.76 -14.85
N ASN A 28 -19.10 8.32 -16.01
CA ASN A 28 -19.80 7.61 -17.08
C ASN A 28 -18.97 6.44 -17.61
N ASP A 29 -17.68 6.65 -17.83
CA ASP A 29 -16.78 5.57 -18.25
C ASP A 29 -16.60 4.49 -17.18
N ALA A 30 -16.55 4.88 -15.90
CA ALA A 30 -16.43 3.93 -14.80
C ALA A 30 -17.68 3.05 -14.68
N LYS A 31 -18.87 3.64 -14.85
CA LYS A 31 -20.14 2.90 -14.93
C LYS A 31 -20.19 1.97 -16.16
N ASN A 32 -19.75 2.44 -17.33
CA ASN A 32 -19.66 1.62 -18.54
C ASN A 32 -18.70 0.43 -18.35
N TRP A 33 -17.56 0.67 -17.70
CA TRP A 33 -16.62 -0.38 -17.33
C TRP A 33 -17.23 -1.38 -16.34
N LEU A 34 -18.00 -0.92 -15.35
CA LEU A 34 -18.69 -1.79 -14.41
C LEU A 34 -19.74 -2.66 -15.12
N THR A 35 -20.50 -2.11 -16.06
CA THR A 35 -21.43 -2.88 -16.90
C THR A 35 -20.71 -3.97 -17.67
N LEU A 36 -19.53 -3.68 -18.23
CA LEU A 36 -18.70 -4.70 -18.87
C LEU A 36 -18.22 -5.74 -17.86
N PHE A 37 -17.73 -5.33 -16.69
CA PHE A 37 -17.29 -6.23 -15.61
C PHE A 37 -18.38 -7.24 -15.22
N LEU A 38 -19.63 -6.78 -15.13
CA LEU A 38 -20.81 -7.56 -14.74
C LEU A 38 -21.49 -8.30 -15.92
N THR A 39 -20.83 -8.43 -17.08
CA THR A 39 -21.41 -9.12 -18.24
C THR A 39 -21.81 -10.54 -17.85
N PRO A 40 -23.11 -10.91 -17.88
CA PRO A 40 -23.57 -12.22 -17.46
C PRO A 40 -23.17 -13.30 -18.47
N SER A 41 -23.17 -14.55 -18.02
CA SER A 41 -23.11 -15.68 -18.96
C SER A 41 -24.44 -15.84 -19.68
N GLU A 42 -24.39 -16.17 -20.97
CA GLU A 42 -25.56 -16.43 -21.80
C GLU A 42 -25.64 -17.91 -22.17
N GLY A 43 -26.86 -18.45 -22.21
CA GLY A 43 -27.12 -19.84 -22.59
C GLY A 43 -27.01 -20.86 -21.45
N ILE A 44 -27.29 -22.12 -21.78
CA ILE A 44 -27.31 -23.22 -20.81
C ILE A 44 -25.88 -23.75 -20.62
N PRO A 45 -25.37 -23.88 -19.38
CA PRO A 45 -24.06 -24.46 -19.14
C PRO A 45 -23.87 -25.81 -19.83
N ASN A 46 -22.66 -26.06 -20.35
CA ASN A 46 -22.29 -27.29 -21.07
C ASN A 46 -23.03 -27.53 -22.40
N THR A 47 -23.60 -26.48 -23.01
CA THR A 47 -24.18 -26.55 -24.37
C THR A 47 -23.35 -25.73 -25.37
N GLN A 48 -23.47 -26.05 -26.66
CA GLN A 48 -22.71 -25.38 -27.74
C GLN A 48 -23.01 -23.86 -27.85
N GLY A 49 -24.15 -23.41 -27.32
CA GLY A 49 -24.54 -22.00 -27.28
C GLY A 49 -24.10 -21.23 -26.03
N PHE A 50 -23.39 -21.87 -25.10
CA PHE A 50 -22.97 -21.20 -23.86
C PHE A 50 -21.87 -20.17 -24.11
N LYS A 51 -22.13 -18.92 -23.76
CA LYS A 51 -21.14 -17.86 -23.71
C LYS A 51 -20.87 -17.50 -22.26
N LYS A 52 -19.68 -17.81 -21.79
CA LYS A 52 -19.25 -17.43 -20.44
C LYS A 52 -19.15 -15.91 -20.35
N GLY A 53 -19.80 -15.34 -19.35
CA GLY A 53 -19.68 -13.93 -18.98
C GLY A 53 -18.35 -13.61 -18.32
N LEU A 54 -18.29 -12.44 -17.68
CA LEU A 54 -17.14 -11.99 -16.92
C LEU A 54 -17.33 -12.30 -15.42
N TYR A 55 -17.54 -11.28 -14.60
CA TYR A 55 -17.61 -11.38 -13.15
C TYR A 55 -19.04 -11.17 -12.64
N LYS A 56 -19.30 -11.60 -11.41
CA LYS A 56 -20.61 -11.48 -10.76
C LYS A 56 -20.62 -10.27 -9.82
N PRO A 57 -21.80 -9.77 -9.43
CA PRO A 57 -21.92 -8.72 -8.41
C PRO A 57 -21.20 -9.05 -7.10
N ASN A 58 -21.19 -10.31 -6.68
CA ASN A 58 -20.49 -10.77 -5.47
C ASN A 58 -18.96 -10.69 -5.57
N ASP A 59 -18.41 -10.56 -6.78
CA ASP A 59 -16.97 -10.40 -7.00
C ASP A 59 -16.54 -8.91 -6.90
N MET A 60 -17.49 -7.99 -6.65
CA MET A 60 -17.20 -6.57 -6.47
C MET A 60 -16.48 -6.33 -5.14
N THR A 61 -15.23 -5.87 -5.23
CA THR A 61 -14.47 -5.45 -4.05
C THR A 61 -14.84 -4.03 -3.62
N PRO A 62 -14.58 -3.65 -2.35
CA PRO A 62 -14.74 -2.27 -1.91
C PRO A 62 -13.99 -1.25 -2.78
N TYR A 63 -12.83 -1.61 -3.33
CA TYR A 63 -12.07 -0.76 -4.24
C TYR A 63 -12.78 -0.50 -5.58
N ILE A 64 -13.49 -1.49 -6.10
CA ILE A 64 -14.32 -1.31 -7.31
C ILE A 64 -15.48 -0.36 -7.01
N HIS A 65 -16.14 -0.53 -5.87
CA HIS A 65 -17.21 0.39 -5.45
C HIS A 65 -16.71 1.83 -5.34
N VAL A 66 -15.57 2.05 -4.68
CA VAL A 66 -14.93 3.37 -4.59
C VAL A 66 -14.57 3.94 -5.96
N LEU A 67 -13.98 3.12 -6.83
CA LEU A 67 -13.61 3.53 -8.18
C LEU A 67 -14.81 4.05 -8.99
N VAL A 68 -15.93 3.34 -8.95
CA VAL A 68 -17.09 3.63 -9.80
C VAL A 68 -17.98 4.74 -9.23
N HIS A 69 -18.13 4.79 -7.90
CA HIS A 69 -19.10 5.67 -7.26
C HIS A 69 -18.49 6.93 -6.65
N HIS A 70 -17.25 6.88 -6.15
CA HIS A 70 -16.69 7.94 -5.30
C HIS A 70 -15.51 8.69 -5.93
N VAL A 71 -14.75 8.07 -6.84
CA VAL A 71 -13.58 8.73 -7.45
C VAL A 71 -13.96 10.01 -8.20
N SER A 72 -15.07 10.04 -8.94
CA SER A 72 -15.53 11.26 -9.61
C SER A 72 -15.84 12.40 -8.64
N GLU A 73 -16.42 12.08 -7.47
CA GLU A 73 -16.68 13.08 -6.42
C GLU A 73 -15.37 13.65 -5.88
N PHE A 74 -14.39 12.78 -5.62
CA PHE A 74 -13.05 13.22 -5.19
C PHE A 74 -12.33 14.05 -6.25
N MET A 75 -12.48 13.73 -7.54
CA MET A 75 -11.93 14.54 -8.63
C MET A 75 -12.52 15.95 -8.62
N THR A 76 -13.83 16.08 -8.39
CA THR A 76 -14.51 17.38 -8.28
C THR A 76 -14.04 18.16 -7.05
N ILE A 77 -14.06 17.54 -5.87
CA ILE A 77 -13.70 18.22 -4.60
C ILE A 77 -12.22 18.61 -4.56
N HIS A 78 -11.35 17.76 -5.11
CA HIS A 78 -9.89 17.91 -5.01
C HIS A 78 -9.21 18.28 -6.32
N GLN A 79 -9.93 18.90 -7.27
CA GLN A 79 -9.41 19.25 -8.59
C GLN A 79 -8.07 20.01 -8.53
N LYS A 80 -7.93 20.94 -7.58
CA LYS A 80 -6.70 21.74 -7.37
C LYS A 80 -5.45 20.89 -7.05
N TRP A 81 -5.61 19.84 -6.26
CA TRP A 81 -4.49 19.06 -5.72
C TRP A 81 -4.33 17.70 -6.42
N GLY A 82 -5.40 17.20 -7.02
CA GLY A 82 -5.49 15.87 -7.61
C GLY A 82 -5.43 14.73 -6.58
N LEU A 83 -5.87 13.55 -7.00
CA LEU A 83 -5.95 12.36 -6.13
C LEU A 83 -4.59 11.90 -5.61
N LYS A 84 -3.51 12.13 -6.38
CA LYS A 84 -2.14 11.76 -5.99
C LYS A 84 -1.70 12.43 -4.68
N SER A 85 -2.21 13.61 -4.37
CA SER A 85 -1.87 14.34 -3.14
C SER A 85 -2.35 13.63 -1.86
N PHE A 86 -3.32 12.72 -1.98
CA PHE A 86 -3.85 11.92 -0.87
C PHE A 86 -3.24 10.51 -0.79
N SER A 87 -2.20 10.25 -1.60
CA SER A 87 -1.47 8.98 -1.58
C SER A 87 -0.66 8.81 -0.29
N CYS A 88 -0.73 7.63 0.31
CA CYS A 88 0.13 7.24 1.43
C CYS A 88 1.57 6.87 1.00
N SER A 89 1.91 6.97 -0.29
CA SER A 89 3.24 6.58 -0.81
C SER A 89 4.41 7.29 -0.12
N ALA A 90 4.21 8.55 0.30
CA ALA A 90 5.25 9.30 1.02
C ALA A 90 5.49 8.72 2.43
N VAL A 91 4.42 8.31 3.12
CA VAL A 91 4.49 7.68 4.44
C VAL A 91 5.19 6.33 4.34
N GLU A 92 4.80 5.50 3.36
CA GLU A 92 5.44 4.20 3.12
C GLU A 92 6.93 4.34 2.80
N LYS A 93 7.30 5.33 1.97
CA LYS A 93 8.71 5.62 1.68
C LYS A 93 9.47 6.04 2.92
N LYS A 94 8.89 6.90 3.77
CA LYS A 94 9.52 7.34 5.02
C LYS A 94 9.69 6.18 6.00
N ASN A 95 8.68 5.33 6.14
CA ASN A 95 8.74 4.11 6.95
C ASN A 95 9.89 3.19 6.47
N HIS A 96 9.94 2.92 5.16
CA HIS A 96 11.02 2.13 4.57
C HIS A 96 12.40 2.74 4.81
N GLN A 97 12.54 4.07 4.67
CA GLN A 97 13.79 4.78 4.92
C GLN A 97 14.22 4.70 6.40
N GLN A 98 13.30 4.86 7.35
CA GLN A 98 13.58 4.78 8.78
C GLN A 98 14.06 3.38 9.18
N VAL A 99 13.32 2.35 8.75
CA VAL A 99 13.70 0.95 8.98
C VAL A 99 15.07 0.65 8.34
N SER A 100 15.26 1.06 7.08
CA SER A 100 16.54 0.84 6.39
C SER A 100 17.70 1.57 7.06
N TYR A 101 17.48 2.80 7.54
CA TYR A 101 18.51 3.58 8.23
C TYR A 101 18.90 2.92 9.55
N PHE A 102 17.92 2.55 10.36
CA PHE A 102 18.13 1.90 11.66
C PHE A 102 18.94 0.62 11.54
N PHE A 103 18.58 -0.26 10.59
CA PHE A 103 19.30 -1.50 10.33
C PHE A 103 20.50 -1.33 9.38
N ARG A 104 20.92 -0.09 9.06
CA ARG A 104 22.06 0.19 8.17
C ARG A 104 21.99 -0.54 6.83
N LYS A 105 20.79 -0.63 6.26
CA LYS A 105 20.45 -1.36 5.03
C LYS A 105 20.71 -2.87 5.09
N THR A 106 20.88 -3.42 6.29
CA THR A 106 20.95 -4.87 6.51
C THR A 106 19.57 -5.43 6.85
N MET A 107 19.38 -6.74 6.67
CA MET A 107 18.15 -7.39 7.12
C MET A 107 18.13 -7.41 8.64
N LYS A 108 16.95 -7.14 9.22
CA LYS A 108 16.70 -7.36 10.63
C LYS A 108 17.15 -8.78 11.02
N ASP A 109 17.97 -8.89 12.06
CA ASP A 109 18.53 -10.13 12.61
C ASP A 109 19.31 -11.01 11.61
N GLY A 110 19.81 -10.45 10.50
CA GLY A 110 20.56 -11.20 9.49
C GLY A 110 19.78 -12.37 8.89
N GLY A 111 18.44 -12.27 8.83
CA GLY A 111 17.56 -13.32 8.33
C GLY A 111 17.11 -14.36 9.37
N ARG A 112 17.46 -14.20 10.65
CA ARG A 112 16.92 -15.01 11.74
C ARG A 112 15.58 -14.44 12.23
N LYS A 113 14.72 -15.30 12.78
CA LYS A 113 13.46 -14.84 13.39
C LYS A 113 13.76 -14.07 14.67
N SER A 114 13.50 -12.76 14.64
CA SER A 114 13.42 -11.92 15.82
C SER A 114 12.31 -12.35 16.77
N LYS A 115 12.42 -11.99 18.05
CA LYS A 115 11.29 -12.03 19.00
C LYS A 115 10.41 -10.77 18.96
N SER A 116 10.90 -9.66 18.41
CA SER A 116 10.18 -8.37 18.35
C SER A 116 9.97 -7.91 16.91
N SER A 117 9.09 -6.93 16.67
CA SER A 117 8.97 -6.29 15.35
C SER A 117 10.07 -5.24 15.15
N ALA A 118 10.39 -4.90 13.91
CA ALA A 118 11.35 -3.80 13.60
C ALA A 118 10.93 -2.49 14.27
N ILE A 119 9.63 -2.21 14.28
CA ILE A 119 9.05 -0.98 14.84
C ILE A 119 9.29 -0.90 16.35
N ILE A 120 9.14 -2.00 17.08
CA ILE A 120 9.35 -2.00 18.55
C ILE A 120 10.81 -1.66 18.89
N GLU A 121 11.78 -2.30 18.22
CA GLU A 121 13.21 -2.01 18.46
C GLU A 121 13.59 -0.57 18.14
N ILE A 122 13.05 -0.03 17.04
CA ILE A 122 13.23 1.37 16.65
C ILE A 122 12.66 2.29 17.74
N LEU A 123 11.41 2.06 18.16
CA LEU A 123 10.75 2.87 19.19
C LEU A 123 11.50 2.82 20.53
N GLU A 124 11.95 1.64 20.96
CA GLU A 124 12.72 1.50 22.20
C GLU A 124 14.06 2.25 22.12
N HIS A 125 14.76 2.15 21.00
CA HIS A 125 16.04 2.85 20.80
C HIS A 125 15.86 4.37 20.74
N GLU A 126 14.87 4.85 20.01
CA GLU A 126 14.56 6.28 19.88
C GLU A 126 14.11 6.85 21.23
N ASN A 127 13.21 6.17 21.95
CA ASN A 127 12.76 6.58 23.28
C ASN A 127 13.90 6.63 24.30
N ARG A 128 14.80 5.64 24.31
CA ARG A 128 16.00 5.67 25.15
C ARG A 128 16.88 6.86 24.81
N SER A 129 17.15 7.08 23.53
CA SER A 129 17.97 8.21 23.07
C SER A 129 17.37 9.56 23.48
N LEU A 130 16.05 9.72 23.35
CA LEU A 130 15.32 10.90 23.81
C LEU A 130 15.46 11.12 25.32
N PHE A 131 15.31 10.08 26.13
CA PHE A 131 15.49 10.15 27.58
C PHE A 131 16.91 10.63 27.95
N TYR A 132 17.96 10.01 27.38
CA TYR A 132 19.35 10.39 27.64
C TYR A 132 19.64 11.84 27.25
N ASN A 133 19.16 12.26 26.08
CA ASN A 133 19.32 13.63 25.59
C ASN A 133 18.59 14.65 26.48
N TYR A 134 17.35 14.36 26.88
CA TYR A 134 16.55 15.27 27.71
C TYR A 134 17.15 15.44 29.11
N HIS A 135 17.67 14.36 29.69
CA HIS A 135 18.25 14.38 31.03
C HIS A 135 19.75 14.70 31.06
N ASN A 136 20.37 15.06 29.92
CA ASN A 136 21.82 15.29 29.79
C ASN A 136 22.67 14.15 30.37
N VAL A 137 22.16 12.91 30.29
CA VAL A 137 22.87 11.73 30.78
C VAL A 137 23.78 11.24 29.66
N SER A 138 25.09 11.15 29.95
CA SER A 138 26.07 10.68 28.98
C SER A 138 25.75 9.27 28.48
N LEU A 139 25.69 9.10 27.15
CA LEU A 139 25.57 7.81 26.48
C LEU A 139 26.81 6.91 26.65
N ASN A 140 27.87 7.41 27.31
CA ASN A 140 29.08 6.65 27.60
C ASN A 140 28.85 5.70 28.77
N SER A 141 28.05 4.65 28.56
CA SER A 141 28.32 3.41 29.29
C SER A 141 29.66 2.88 28.77
N GLN A 142 30.70 2.84 29.62
CA GLN A 142 31.92 2.10 29.30
C GLN A 142 31.52 0.72 28.78
N LYS A 143 32.05 0.32 27.61
CA LYS A 143 31.84 -1.03 27.10
C LYS A 143 32.22 -1.99 28.23
N PRO A 144 31.33 -2.93 28.63
CA PRO A 144 31.62 -3.84 29.72
C PRO A 144 32.95 -4.54 29.43
N HIS A 145 33.90 -4.39 30.34
CA HIS A 145 35.20 -5.06 30.21
C HIS A 145 34.99 -6.55 30.45
N LYS A 146 35.27 -7.38 29.44
CA LYS A 146 35.30 -8.83 29.61
C LYS A 146 36.57 -9.19 30.37
N ILE A 147 36.42 -9.60 31.62
CA ILE A 147 37.50 -10.14 32.43
C ILE A 147 37.53 -11.66 32.18
N HIS A 148 38.63 -12.15 31.61
CA HIS A 148 38.90 -13.58 31.54
C HIS A 148 39.64 -14.00 32.80
N ILE A 149 38.95 -14.73 33.69
CA ILE A 149 39.57 -15.38 34.85
C ILE A 149 40.16 -16.70 34.36
N LYS A 150 41.50 -16.83 34.38
CA LYS A 150 42.14 -18.15 34.22
C LYS A 150 41.97 -18.90 35.53
N ALA A 151 41.35 -20.07 35.49
CA ALA A 151 41.42 -21.00 36.60
C ALA A 151 42.84 -21.57 36.64
N GLU A 152 43.51 -21.41 37.78
CA GLU A 152 44.76 -22.15 38.06
C GLU A 152 44.36 -23.59 38.38
N ASN A 153 45.03 -24.53 37.71
CA ASN A 153 44.85 -25.98 37.89
C ASN A 153 45.56 -26.46 39.16
#